data_AF-A0A2E8XLF2-F1
#
_entry.id   AF-A0A2E8XLF2-F1
#
_cell.length_a   1.000
_cell.length_b   1.000
_cell.length_c   1.000
_cell.angle_alpha   90.00
_cell.angle_beta   90.00
_cell.angle_gamma   90.00
#
_symmetry.space_group_name_H-M   'P 1'
#
loop_
_entity.id
_entity.type
_entity.pdbx_description
1 polymer ?
#
loop_
_entity_poly.entity_id
_entity_poly.type
_entity_poly.pdbx_seq_one_letter_code
_entity_poly.pdbx_strand_id
1 'polypeptide(L)' 'MSAATGASVIEQNVQIDQDGSIAQLSDVVERYAPLVKRIAHHLLLRMPASVQIDDLVQSGMIGLLEAAKKY' A
#
# COMPACT_ATOMS: atom_id res chain seq x y z
N MET A 1 -54.62 15.88 4.60
CA MET A 1 -54.49 16.38 5.99
C MET A 1 -54.14 15.17 6.85
N SER A 2 -53.09 15.09 7.66
CA SER A 2 -51.97 16.00 8.02
C SER A 2 -50.92 15.15 8.79
N ALA A 3 -49.61 15.43 8.87
CA ALA A 3 -48.71 16.44 8.26
C ALA A 3 -47.24 15.95 8.42
N ALA A 4 -46.26 16.85 8.25
CA ALA A 4 -44.88 16.76 8.75
C ALA A 4 -43.95 15.66 8.19
N THR A 5 -43.52 15.87 6.94
CA THR A 5 -42.12 15.75 6.51
C THR A 5 -41.13 16.10 7.65
N GLY A 6 -40.19 15.20 8.00
CA GLY A 6 -39.27 15.48 9.13
C GLY A 6 -38.09 14.51 9.36
N ALA A 7 -37.72 13.68 8.38
CA ALA A 7 -36.72 12.61 8.58
C ALA A 7 -35.68 12.49 7.46
N SER A 8 -35.26 13.61 6.84
CA SER A 8 -34.43 13.62 5.63
C SER A 8 -33.22 14.56 5.67
N VAL A 9 -32.51 14.67 6.80
CA VAL A 9 -31.31 15.55 6.94
C VAL A 9 -30.16 14.88 7.72
N ILE A 10 -30.03 13.56 7.61
CA ILE A 10 -28.85 12.77 8.02
C ILE A 10 -28.85 11.58 7.05
N GLU A 11 -27.83 11.29 6.23
CA GLU A 11 -26.45 11.77 6.16
C GLU A 11 -26.14 12.38 4.78
N GLN A 12 -25.55 13.58 4.72
CA GLN A 12 -24.91 14.06 3.50
C GLN A 12 -23.39 14.12 3.69
N ASN A 13 -22.73 13.20 2.99
CA ASN A 13 -21.40 13.38 2.40
C ASN A 13 -20.18 13.43 3.34
N VAL A 14 -19.74 12.24 3.80
CA VAL A 14 -18.32 11.98 4.06
C VAL A 14 -17.72 11.41 2.78
N GLN A 15 -17.33 12.31 1.87
CA GLN A 15 -16.63 11.98 0.63
C GLN A 15 -15.17 11.62 0.93
N ILE A 16 -14.85 10.32 1.00
CA ILE A 16 -13.47 9.81 1.11
C ILE A 16 -13.21 8.85 -0.06
N ASP A 17 -13.34 9.36 -1.29
CA ASP A 17 -13.00 8.64 -2.53
C ASP A 17 -11.48 8.58 -2.78
N GLN A 18 -10.67 8.32 -1.73
CA GLN A 18 -9.21 8.13 -1.83
C GLN A 18 -8.75 6.68 -1.58
N ASP A 19 -9.63 5.80 -1.12
CA ASP A 19 -9.25 4.46 -0.65
C ASP A 19 -8.92 3.48 -1.80
N GLY A 20 -9.52 3.69 -2.98
CA GLY A 20 -9.33 2.82 -4.15
C GLY A 20 -7.89 2.71 -4.67
N SER A 21 -7.04 3.71 -4.40
CA SER A 21 -5.61 3.66 -4.75
C SER A 21 -4.78 2.92 -3.69
N ILE A 22 -5.10 3.08 -2.40
CA ILE A 22 -4.39 2.42 -1.31
C ILE A 22 -4.58 0.90 -1.40
N ALA A 23 -5.81 0.45 -1.63
CA ALA A 23 -6.15 -0.97 -1.79
C ALA A 23 -5.38 -1.63 -2.96
N GLN A 24 -5.26 -0.95 -4.10
CA GLN A 24 -4.49 -1.44 -5.25
C GLN A 24 -2.99 -1.52 -4.94
N LEU A 25 -2.44 -0.56 -4.19
CA LEU A 25 -1.05 -0.62 -3.74
C LEU A 25 -0.81 -1.77 -2.76
N SER A 26 -1.75 -2.10 -1.85
CA SER A 26 -1.62 -3.27 -0.98
C SER A 26 -1.63 -4.59 -1.76
N ASP A 27 -2.51 -4.76 -2.74
CA ASP A 27 -2.55 -5.96 -3.59
C ASP A 27 -1.23 -6.15 -4.37
N VAL A 28 -0.66 -5.07 -4.87
CA VAL A 28 0.65 -5.04 -5.55
C VAL A 28 1.76 -5.41 -4.55
N VAL A 29 1.74 -4.83 -3.35
CA VAL A 29 2.69 -5.12 -2.27
C VAL A 29 2.67 -6.60 -1.88
N GLU A 30 1.49 -7.18 -1.63
CA GLU A 30 1.36 -8.60 -1.26
C GLU A 30 1.85 -9.52 -2.37
N ARG A 31 1.52 -9.21 -3.63
CA ARG A 31 1.92 -10.00 -4.79
C ARG A 31 3.44 -10.02 -5.01
N TYR A 32 4.13 -8.90 -4.80
CA TYR A 32 5.57 -8.76 -5.08
C TYR A 32 6.48 -8.86 -3.84
N ALA A 33 5.94 -8.82 -2.61
CA ALA A 33 6.69 -9.08 -1.38
C ALA A 33 7.60 -10.34 -1.41
N PRO A 34 7.15 -11.53 -1.90
CA PRO A 34 8.04 -12.69 -2.00
C PRO A 34 9.18 -12.52 -3.02
N LEU A 35 8.99 -11.71 -4.07
CA LEU A 35 10.02 -11.36 -5.03
C LEU A 35 11.08 -10.43 -4.41
N VAL A 36 10.63 -9.39 -3.69
CA VAL A 36 11.53 -8.46 -2.97
C VAL A 36 12.39 -9.22 -1.97
N LYS A 37 11.82 -10.12 -1.16
CA LYS A 37 12.58 -10.96 -0.21
C LYS A 37 13.61 -11.85 -0.92
N ARG A 38 13.26 -12.48 -2.05
CA ARG A 38 14.22 -13.26 -2.85
C ARG A 38 15.39 -12.42 -3.34
N ILE A 39 15.13 -11.25 -3.90
CA ILE A 39 16.16 -10.32 -4.39
C ILE A 39 17.06 -9.86 -3.23
N ALA A 40 16.46 -9.48 -2.09
CA ALA A 40 17.21 -9.07 -0.90
C ALA A 40 18.16 -10.18 -0.39
N HIS A 41 17.70 -11.44 -0.33
CA HIS A 41 18.58 -12.56 0.01
C HIS A 41 19.69 -12.76 -1.02
N HIS A 42 19.40 -12.72 -2.32
CA HIS A 42 20.42 -12.85 -3.37
C HIS A 42 21.46 -11.73 -3.37
N LEU A 43 21.07 -10.50 -3.02
CA LEU A 43 21.97 -9.38 -2.85
C LEU A 43 22.86 -9.54 -1.60
N LEU A 44 22.33 -10.09 -0.51
CA LEU A 44 23.10 -10.32 0.72
C LEU A 44 24.29 -11.28 0.51
N LEU A 45 24.19 -12.24 -0.43
CA LEU A 45 25.32 -13.09 -0.84
C LEU A 45 26.51 -12.33 -1.46
N ARG A 46 26.33 -11.04 -1.81
CA ARG A 46 27.34 -10.17 -2.44
C ARG A 46 27.68 -8.93 -1.61
N MET A 47 27.12 -8.81 -0.40
CA MET A 47 27.27 -7.65 0.48
C MET A 47 28.22 -7.96 1.65
N PRO A 48 28.92 -6.94 2.21
CA PRO A 48 29.69 -7.12 3.43
C PRO A 48 28.78 -7.32 4.65
N ALA A 49 29.31 -7.95 5.70
CA ALA A 49 28.58 -8.34 6.92
C ALA A 49 27.94 -7.19 7.72
N SER A 50 28.24 -5.93 7.38
CA SER A 50 27.56 -4.76 7.94
C SER A 50 26.12 -4.58 7.45
N VAL A 51 25.77 -5.14 6.29
CA VAL A 51 24.48 -4.92 5.63
C VAL A 51 23.43 -5.90 6.17
N GLN A 52 22.32 -5.38 6.71
CA GLN A 52 21.24 -6.21 7.25
C GLN A 52 20.21 -6.57 6.17
N ILE A 53 19.67 -7.79 6.23
CA ILE A 53 18.63 -8.25 5.30
C ILE A 53 17.38 -7.37 5.36
N ASP A 54 17.01 -6.90 6.54
CA ASP A 54 15.81 -6.10 6.75
C ASP A 54 15.90 -4.72 6.08
N ASP A 55 17.11 -4.13 6.01
CA ASP A 55 17.36 -2.87 5.30
C ASP A 55 17.18 -3.05 3.78
N LEU A 56 17.68 -4.15 3.21
CA LEU A 56 17.48 -4.51 1.80
C LEU A 56 16.00 -4.75 1.49
N VAL A 57 15.28 -5.47 2.36
CA VAL A 57 13.85 -5.74 2.19
C VAL A 57 13.06 -4.43 2.26
N GLN A 58 13.28 -3.59 3.27
CA GLN A 58 12.60 -2.30 3.41
C GLN A 58 12.89 -1.38 2.21
N SER A 59 14.15 -1.26 1.79
CA SER A 59 14.53 -0.49 0.60
C SER A 59 13.82 -0.99 -0.66
N GLY A 60 13.74 -2.31 -0.84
CA GLY A 60 13.02 -2.94 -1.95
C GLY A 60 11.50 -2.73 -1.90
N MET A 61 10.89 -2.73 -0.71
CA MET A 61 9.46 -2.43 -0.54
C MET A 61 9.15 -0.96 -0.83
N ILE A 62 10.02 -0.03 -0.42
CA ILE A 62 9.89 1.40 -0.74
C ILE A 62 10.01 1.61 -2.26
N GLY A 63 10.99 1.00 -2.92
CA GLY A 63 11.15 1.06 -4.37
C GLY A 63 9.97 0.44 -5.14
N LEU A 64 9.40 -0.65 -4.63
CA LEU A 64 8.18 -1.27 -5.19
C LEU A 64 6.98 -0.31 -5.08
N LEU A 65 6.78 0.32 -3.92
CA LEU A 65 5.71 1.31 -3.70
C LEU A 65 5.89 2.56 -4.58
N GLU A 66 7.13 2.99 -4.85
CA GLU A 66 7.39 4.11 -5.75
C GLU A 66 7.15 3.74 -7.22
N ALA A 67 7.55 2.53 -7.65
CA ALA A 67 7.26 2.02 -8.98
C ALA A 67 5.74 1.88 -9.20
N ALA A 68 5.01 1.33 -8.23
CA ALA A 68 3.55 1.19 -8.26
C ALA A 68 2.76 2.51 -8.21
N LYS A 69 3.45 3.65 -8.01
CA LYS A 69 2.87 5.01 -8.12
C LYS A 69 3.19 5.70 -9.44
N LYS A 70 4.15 5.17 -10.22
CA LYS A 70 4.63 5.75 -11.48
C LYS A 70 4.14 5.02 -12.73
N TYR A 71 3.58 3.82 -12.56
CA TYR A 71 3.05 2.93 -13.59
C TYR A 71 1.65 2.44 -13.20
#